data_AF-A0A841JXL6-F1
#
_entry.id   AF-A0A841JXL6-F1
#
_cell.length_a   1.000
_cell.length_b   1.000
_cell.length_c   1.000
_cell.angle_alpha   90.00
_cell.angle_beta   90.00
_cell.angle_gamma   90.00
#
_symmetry.space_group_name_H-M   'P 1'
#
loop_
_entity.id
_entity.type
_entity.pdbx_description
1 polymer ?
#
loop_
_entity_poly.entity_id
_entity_poly.type
_entity_poly.pdbx_seq_one_letter_code
_entity_poly.pdbx_strand_id
1 'polypeptide(L)' 'MKQATFADAISLTLKQAGEIERGNSFPKPEKLEIIAKALNVPLKELFDFSKTRYFPTPPAMPTTETRRPAKKSRRNQDI' A
#
# COMPACT_ATOMS: atom_id res chain seq x y z
N MET A 1 -18.46 15.86 -5.45
CA MET A 1 -19.22 14.85 -4.67
C MET A 1 -18.66 14.83 -3.26
N LYS A 2 -19.48 14.71 -2.20
CA LYS A 2 -18.95 14.58 -0.82
C LYS A 2 -18.66 13.10 -0.52
N GLN A 3 -17.70 12.81 0.36
CA GLN A 3 -17.31 11.43 0.68
C GLN A 3 -18.46 10.58 1.24
N ALA A 4 -19.34 11.17 2.05
CA ALA A 4 -20.55 10.50 2.54
C ALA A 4 -21.48 10.06 1.40
N THR A 5 -21.78 10.95 0.45
CA THR A 5 -22.62 10.64 -0.71
C THR A 5 -22.00 9.59 -1.64
N PHE A 6 -20.68 9.49 -1.67
CA PHE A 6 -19.96 8.47 -2.44
C PHE A 6 -19.98 7.11 -1.72
N ALA A 7 -19.75 7.09 -0.41
CA ALA A 7 -19.80 5.88 0.42
C ALA A 7 -21.19 5.21 0.36
N ASP A 8 -22.25 6.01 0.39
CA ASP A 8 -23.63 5.53 0.24
C ASP A 8 -23.85 4.89 -1.15
N ALA A 9 -23.37 5.53 -2.22
CA ALA A 9 -23.53 5.07 -3.60
C ALA A 9 -22.81 3.73 -3.88
N ILE A 10 -21.72 3.44 -3.17
CA ILE A 10 -20.91 2.22 -3.35
C ILE A 10 -21.18 1.16 -2.27
N SER A 11 -22.13 1.44 -1.37
CA SER A 11 -22.46 0.62 -0.20
C SER A 11 -21.19 0.24 0.60
N LEU A 12 -20.36 1.24 0.87
CA LEU A 12 -19.19 1.14 1.75
C LEU A 12 -19.41 2.00 2.98
N THR A 13 -18.83 1.60 4.09
CA THR A 13 -18.80 2.47 5.28
C THR A 13 -17.88 3.66 5.04
N LEU A 14 -18.15 4.79 5.70
CA LEU A 14 -17.34 6.00 5.59
C LEU A 14 -15.86 5.75 5.96
N LYS A 15 -15.62 4.85 6.92
CA LYS A 15 -14.27 4.39 7.31
C LYS A 15 -13.56 3.69 6.16
N GLN A 16 -14.24 2.74 5.50
CA GLN A 16 -13.67 1.99 4.38
C GLN A 16 -13.37 2.88 3.18
N ALA A 17 -14.28 3.82 2.85
CA ALA A 17 -14.04 4.81 1.80
C ALA A 17 -12.76 5.62 2.09
N GLY A 18 -12.59 6.10 3.33
CA GLY A 18 -11.39 6.84 3.73
C GLY A 18 -10.10 5.98 3.73
N GLU A 19 -10.17 4.68 4.00
CA GLU A 19 -9.02 3.78 3.87
C GLU A 19 -8.62 3.56 2.41
N ILE A 20 -9.59 3.45 1.50
CA ILE A 20 -9.35 3.32 0.06
C ILE A 20 -8.71 4.59 -0.50
N GLU A 21 -9.22 5.77 -0.15
CA GLU A 21 -8.67 7.06 -0.59
C GLU A 21 -7.23 7.30 -0.10
N ARG A 22 -6.90 6.80 1.11
CA ARG A 22 -5.53 6.87 1.66
C ARG A 22 -4.58 5.83 1.04
N GLY A 23 -5.08 4.90 0.24
CA GLY A 23 -4.31 3.79 -0.31
C GLY A 23 -3.95 2.69 0.71
N ASN A 24 -4.60 2.69 1.88
CA ASN A 24 -4.36 1.69 2.93
C ASN A 24 -5.14 0.39 2.69
N SER A 25 -6.20 0.45 1.89
CA SER A 25 -7.07 -0.68 1.60
C SER A 25 -7.40 -0.74 0.12
N PHE A 26 -7.34 -1.94 -0.44
CA PHE A 26 -7.70 -2.19 -1.84
C PHE A 26 -9.08 -2.85 -1.90
N PRO A 27 -10.06 -2.26 -2.60
CA PRO A 27 -11.40 -2.84 -2.70
C PRO A 27 -11.40 -4.12 -3.53
N LYS A 28 -12.38 -5.01 -3.27
CA LYS A 28 -12.58 -6.21 -4.08
C LYS A 28 -12.94 -5.86 -5.54
N PRO A 29 -12.64 -6.74 -6.52
CA PRO A 29 -12.97 -6.50 -7.93
C PRO A 29 -14.43 -6.13 -8.18
N GLU A 30 -15.37 -6.82 -7.53
CA GLU A 30 -16.82 -6.52 -7.61
C GLU A 30 -17.15 -5.07 -7.22
N LYS A 31 -16.41 -4.51 -6.24
CA LYS A 31 -16.62 -3.14 -5.77
C LYS A 31 -15.99 -2.11 -6.71
N LEU A 32 -14.95 -2.46 -7.45
CA LEU A 32 -14.31 -1.56 -8.41
C LEU A 32 -15.26 -1.16 -9.54
N GLU A 33 -16.10 -2.09 -10.02
CA GLU A 33 -17.12 -1.77 -11.04
C GLU A 33 -18.16 -0.78 -10.51
N ILE A 34 -18.59 -0.95 -9.26
CA ILE A 34 -19.56 -0.05 -8.62
C ILE A 34 -18.95 1.33 -8.43
N ILE A 35 -17.68 1.39 -8.02
CA ILE A 35 -16.92 2.64 -7.90
C ILE A 35 -16.81 3.35 -9.25
N ALA A 36 -16.44 2.63 -10.31
CA ALA A 36 -16.35 3.17 -11.67
C ALA A 36 -17.70 3.75 -12.15
N LYS A 37 -18.80 3.02 -11.91
CA LYS A 37 -20.17 3.48 -12.22
C LYS A 37 -20.56 4.72 -11.42
N ALA A 38 -20.26 4.76 -10.12
CA ALA A 38 -20.56 5.90 -9.26
C ALA A 38 -19.78 7.16 -9.64
N LEU A 39 -18.55 7.00 -10.12
CA LEU A 39 -17.70 8.08 -10.62
C LEU A 39 -17.97 8.43 -12.08
N ASN A 40 -18.83 7.67 -12.77
CA ASN A 40 -19.14 7.82 -14.19
C ASN A 40 -17.89 7.78 -15.08
N VAL A 41 -16.93 6.92 -14.74
CA VAL A 41 -15.70 6.72 -15.51
C VAL A 41 -15.55 5.24 -15.89
N PRO A 42 -14.93 4.94 -17.04
CA PRO A 42 -14.56 3.57 -17.40
C PRO A 42 -13.63 2.93 -16.37
N LEU A 43 -13.82 1.65 -16.06
CA LEU A 43 -13.03 0.92 -15.06
C LEU A 43 -11.51 1.02 -15.29
N LYS A 44 -11.08 1.02 -16.56
CA LYS A 44 -9.67 1.16 -16.95
C LYS A 44 -9.02 2.45 -16.43
N GLU A 45 -9.81 3.50 -16.23
CA GLU A 45 -9.34 4.82 -15.79
C GLU A 45 -9.15 4.90 -14.28
N LEU A 46 -9.63 3.91 -13.52
CA LEU A 46 -9.28 3.77 -12.10
C LEU A 46 -7.82 3.35 -11.89
N PHE A 47 -7.15 2.90 -12.96
CA PHE A 47 -5.80 2.35 -12.88
C PHE A 47 -4.84 3.21 -13.69
N ASP A 48 -3.77 3.65 -13.04
CA ASP A 48 -2.61 4.17 -13.74
C ASP A 48 -1.62 3.02 -14.00
N PHE A 49 -1.49 2.66 -15.27
CA PHE A 49 -0.54 1.65 -15.74
C PHE A 49 0.84 2.25 -16.07
N SER A 50 1.01 3.56 -15.88
CA SER A 50 2.32 4.20 -15.99
C SER A 50 3.27 3.68 -14.89
N LYS A 51 4.57 3.61 -15.20
CA LYS A 51 5.59 3.16 -14.23
C LYS A 51 5.83 4.18 -13.11
N THR A 52 5.22 5.36 -13.19
CA THR A 52 5.36 6.48 -12.26
C THR A 52 4.30 6.43 -11.15
N ARG A 53 4.03 5.26 -10.57
CA ARG A 53 3.28 5.23 -9.30
C ARG A 53 4.21 5.75 -8.21
N TYR A 54 3.87 6.92 -7.66
CA TYR A 54 4.54 7.52 -6.51
C TYR A 54 4.21 6.72 -5.26
N PHE A 55 4.79 5.52 -5.14
CA PHE A 55 5.10 5.00 -3.82
C PHE A 55 6.32 5.79 -3.38
N PRO A 56 6.22 6.72 -2.41
CA PRO A 56 7.42 7.30 -1.84
C PRO A 56 8.30 6.13 -1.42
N THR A 57 9.59 6.16 -1.81
CA THR A 57 10.55 5.24 -1.23
C THR A 57 10.35 5.29 0.29
N PRO A 58 10.09 4.15 0.95
CA PRO A 58 9.95 4.15 2.39
C PRO A 58 11.16 4.90 2.96
N PRO A 59 10.97 5.83 3.91
CA PRO A 59 12.09 6.53 4.50
C PRO A 59 13.10 5.49 4.94
N ALA A 60 14.35 5.62 4.50
CA ALA A 60 15.42 4.71 4.88
C ALA A 60 15.48 4.73 6.42
N MET A 61 14.94 3.69 7.06
CA MET A 61 15.05 3.58 8.50
C MET A 61 16.55 3.57 8.81
N PRO A 62 17.02 4.36 9.79
CA PRO A 62 18.40 4.25 10.22
C PRO A 62 18.62 2.79 10.62
N THR A 63 19.43 2.07 9.86
CA THR A 63 19.84 0.72 10.20
C THR A 63 20.70 0.84 11.44
N THR A 64 20.08 0.74 12.62
CA THR A 64 20.79 0.45 13.86
C THR A 64 21.22 -1.01 13.83
N GLU A 65 21.94 -1.42 12.78
CA GLU A 65 22.62 -2.70 12.72
C GLU A 65 24.08 -2.41 13.08
N THR A 66 24.32 -2.16 14.36
CA THR A 66 25.65 -2.27 14.94
C THR A 66 26.03 -3.75 14.83
N ARG A 67 26.58 -4.15 13.68
CA ARG A 67 27.15 -5.48 13.48
C ARG A 67 28.19 -5.69 14.57
N ARG A 68 27.85 -6.49 15.58
CA ARG A 68 28.83 -7.00 16.54
C ARG A 68 29.86 -7.79 15.73
N PRO A 69 31.16 -7.50 15.84
CA PRO A 69 32.16 -8.27 15.11
C PRO A 69 32.17 -9.71 15.62
N ALA A 70 32.12 -10.66 14.69
CA ALA A 70 32.20 -12.08 14.99
C ALA A 70 33.53 -12.38 15.73
N LYS A 71 33.46 -13.02 16.90
CA LYS A 71 34.64 -13.51 17.62
C LYS A 71 35.34 -14.56 16.74
N LYS A 72 36.59 -14.27 16.35
CA LYS A 72 37.48 -15.23 15.67
C LYS A 72 37.64 -16.48 16.54
N SER A 73 37.13 -17.61 16.06
CA SER A 73 37.41 -18.93 16.61
C SER A 73 38.91 -19.22 16.46
N ARG A 74 39.62 -19.30 17.59
CA ARG A 74 41.00 -19.80 17.63
C ARG A 74 40.92 -21.32 17.52
N ARG A 75 41.25 -21.84 16.33
CA ARG A 75 41.49 -23.28 16.12
C ARG A 75 42.85 -23.59 16.73
N ASN A 76 42.88 -24.33 17.84
CA ASN A 76 44.12 -24.85 18.41
C ASN A 76 44.78 -25.80 17.40
N GLN A 77 46.06 -25.56 17.16
CA GLN A 77 46.99 -26.56 16.65
C GLN A 77 47.46 -27.35 17.86
N ASP A 78 47.25 -28.65 17.86
CA ASP A 78 48.00 -29.57 18.71
C ASP A 78 48.60 -30.64 17.79
N ILE A 79 49.89 -30.86 18.04
CA ILE A 79 50.89 -31.67 17.31
C ILE A 79 50.62 -33.16 17.52
#